data_AF-A0ABC8T7W7-F1
#
_entry.id   AF-A0ABC8T7W7-F1
#
_cell.length_a   1.000
_cell.length_b   1.000
_cell.length_c   1.000
_cell.angle_alpha   90.00
_cell.angle_beta   90.00
_cell.angle_gamma   90.00
#
_symmetry.space_group_name_H-M   'P 1'
#
loop_
_entity.id
_entity.type
_entity.pdbx_description
1 polymer ?
#
loop_
_entity_poly.entity_id
_entity_poly.type
_entity_poly.pdbx_seq_one_letter_code
_entity_poly.pdbx_strand_id
1 'polypeptide(L)'
;MEKKKHCRVFKLPKLVQLCTALISIFAILPLSQSFNYGEALSKSLLYFESQRSGRLPHNQRLTWRQHSGLTDGLEQGVDLVGGYYDAGDNVKFGLPMAFTVTMLSWGVIEYGDQIAAAGEYYHALEAIKWGTDYFIKAHTHPNVLWAQVGEGDTDHYCWQRPEDMTTSRRAYKIDENHPGSELAGETAAAMAAASMVFRRTNPHYSHLLLHHAQQLFEFGDKFRGKYDSSVGVAKGYYPSQSGYKDELLWAALWLYKATHKVVYLKYAIDMAHSFGGITWAMAEFSWDVKYAGVQIIASMLPMEEKHKEHIKTLLQYRSKAEHYICASLNKNNLTNVHRTPGGLLYVRQWNNMQYVSTAAFLLTIYADHLQTSNQRLNCNGELVTPNEIFSFVRSQVDYILGSNPMAMSYLVGYGPNYPERVHHRGASEESYRESKGFIGCTQGYDKWYGRQDPNPNVLVGALVGGPDSKDRFRDRRSNYRQTEACTYNTAPLVGIFAKLHGLEREGFTANPSLVSSS
;
A
#
# COMPACT_ATOMS: atom_id res chain seq x y z
N MET A 1 21.76 -33.90 84.08
CA MET A 1 21.28 -32.96 85.11
C MET A 1 19.83 -32.65 84.84
N GLU A 2 18.94 -33.12 85.71
CA GLU A 2 17.52 -32.77 85.72
C GLU A 2 17.30 -31.27 85.95
N LYS A 3 16.26 -30.71 85.31
CA LYS A 3 15.15 -30.07 86.06
C LYS A 3 13.96 -29.83 85.14
N LYS A 4 12.88 -30.56 85.42
CA LYS A 4 11.51 -30.30 84.96
C LYS A 4 11.01 -28.98 85.55
N LYS A 5 10.19 -28.22 84.80
CA LYS A 5 9.08 -27.45 85.35
C LYS A 5 7.85 -27.58 84.45
N HIS A 6 6.77 -28.08 85.04
CA HIS A 6 5.39 -28.11 84.53
C HIS A 6 4.64 -26.82 84.91
N CYS A 7 3.74 -26.37 84.05
CA CYS A 7 2.41 -25.78 84.31
C CYS A 7 1.94 -25.10 83.02
N ARG A 8 0.68 -25.08 82.59
CA ARG A 8 -0.60 -25.69 82.99
C ARG A 8 -1.51 -25.47 81.76
N VAL A 9 -2.35 -26.45 81.42
CA VAL A 9 -3.35 -26.36 80.35
C VAL A 9 -4.66 -25.83 80.94
N PHE A 10 -5.39 -24.95 80.26
CA PHE A 10 -6.87 -24.95 80.13
C PHE A 10 -7.36 -23.94 79.05
N LYS A 11 -7.86 -24.52 77.92
CA LYS A 11 -9.07 -24.25 77.08
C LYS A 11 -9.53 -22.78 76.80
N LEU A 12 -10.02 -22.32 75.64
CA LEU A 12 -10.66 -22.77 74.37
C LEU A 12 -10.67 -21.50 73.42
N PRO A 13 -11.26 -21.40 72.19
CA PRO A 13 -11.83 -22.37 71.26
C PRO A 13 -11.40 -22.22 69.77
N LYS A 14 -11.89 -23.17 68.96
CA LYS A 14 -11.87 -23.22 67.49
C LYS A 14 -12.43 -21.94 66.83
N LEU A 15 -11.69 -21.36 65.88
CA LEU A 15 -12.26 -20.61 64.76
C LEU A 15 -11.27 -20.67 63.57
N VAL A 16 -11.69 -21.35 62.49
CA VAL A 16 -11.40 -21.02 61.08
C VAL A 16 -9.90 -21.06 60.67
N GLN A 17 -9.33 -22.12 60.10
CA GLN A 17 -9.65 -22.72 58.80
C GLN A 17 -9.82 -21.70 57.66
N LEU A 18 -8.85 -20.79 57.44
CA LEU A 18 -8.77 -20.02 56.19
C LEU A 18 -7.36 -19.41 55.97
N CYS A 19 -6.32 -20.21 55.72
CA CYS A 19 -4.98 -19.69 55.42
C CYS A 19 -4.22 -20.40 54.28
N THR A 20 -4.93 -20.97 53.30
CA THR A 20 -4.28 -21.52 52.10
C THR A 20 -5.12 -21.32 50.85
N ALA A 21 -5.29 -20.06 50.43
CA ALA A 21 -5.67 -19.70 49.05
C ALA A 21 -5.57 -18.18 48.89
N LEU A 22 -4.39 -17.67 48.54
CA LEU A 22 -4.20 -16.33 47.97
C LEU A 22 -2.80 -16.27 47.32
N ILE A 23 -2.52 -17.24 46.44
CA ILE A 23 -1.61 -17.00 45.33
C ILE A 23 -2.48 -16.28 44.30
N SER A 24 -2.36 -14.96 44.28
CA SER A 24 -3.00 -14.09 43.31
C SER A 24 -2.55 -14.50 41.92
N ILE A 25 -3.42 -15.23 41.23
CA ILE A 25 -3.41 -15.37 39.77
C ILE A 25 -3.70 -13.95 39.24
N PHE A 26 -2.67 -13.12 39.07
CA PHE A 26 -2.72 -12.10 38.05
C PHE A 26 -2.65 -12.86 36.72
N ALA A 27 -3.81 -13.34 36.28
CA ALA A 27 -4.02 -13.55 34.86
C ALA A 27 -3.82 -12.17 34.25
N ILE A 28 -2.65 -11.95 33.65
CA ILE A 28 -2.48 -10.93 32.63
C ILE A 28 -3.37 -11.42 31.50
N LEU A 29 -4.66 -11.11 31.58
CA LEU A 29 -5.49 -11.03 30.40
C LEU A 29 -4.71 -10.12 29.47
N PRO A 30 -4.33 -10.55 28.26
CA PRO A 30 -3.90 -9.56 27.28
C PRO A 30 -5.10 -8.63 27.16
N LEU A 31 -4.98 -7.39 27.65
CA LEU A 31 -5.85 -6.35 27.14
C LEU A 31 -5.59 -6.41 25.64
N SER A 32 -6.55 -6.93 24.88
CA SER A 32 -6.60 -6.74 23.45
C SER A 32 -6.68 -5.23 23.29
N GLN A 33 -5.52 -4.60 23.09
CA GLN A 33 -5.45 -3.19 22.81
C GLN A 33 -6.00 -3.05 21.40
N SER A 34 -7.29 -2.72 21.30
CA SER A 34 -7.92 -2.37 20.03
C SER A 34 -7.16 -1.18 19.47
N PHE A 35 -6.64 -1.34 18.25
CA PHE A 35 -5.99 -0.29 17.52
C PHE A 35 -7.04 0.64 16.94
N ASN A 36 -6.86 1.95 17.09
CA ASN A 36 -7.73 2.94 16.44
C ASN A 36 -7.44 2.99 14.94
N TYR A 37 -8.16 2.20 14.13
CA TYR A 37 -7.99 2.21 12.67
C TYR A 37 -8.45 3.52 12.01
N GLY A 38 -9.38 4.26 12.63
CA GLY A 38 -9.80 5.57 12.14
C GLY A 38 -8.67 6.60 12.18
N GLU A 39 -7.91 6.62 13.27
CA GLU A 39 -6.70 7.45 13.37
C GLU A 39 -5.62 7.01 12.37
N ALA A 40 -5.43 5.70 12.18
CA ALA A 40 -4.45 5.16 11.21
C ALA A 40 -4.81 5.54 9.76
N LEU A 41 -6.10 5.56 9.43
CA LEU A 41 -6.64 6.05 8.16
C LEU A 41 -6.32 7.54 7.94
N SER A 42 -6.68 8.40 8.89
CA SER A 42 -6.42 9.85 8.79
C SER A 42 -4.93 10.15 8.61
N LYS A 43 -4.06 9.44 9.36
CA LYS A 43 -2.61 9.60 9.21
C LYS A 43 -2.11 9.13 7.85
N SER A 44 -2.58 7.98 7.36
CA SER A 44 -2.22 7.47 6.03
C SER A 44 -2.47 8.49 4.91
N LEU A 45 -3.55 9.29 5.02
CA LEU A 45 -3.85 10.35 4.04
C LEU A 45 -2.93 11.57 4.19
N LEU A 46 -2.45 11.88 5.40
CA LEU A 46 -1.43 12.92 5.60
C LEU A 46 -0.10 12.57 4.91
N TYR A 47 0.26 11.29 4.83
CA TYR A 47 1.47 10.88 4.11
C TYR A 47 1.43 11.28 2.64
N PHE A 48 0.29 11.16 1.96
CA PHE A 48 0.21 11.65 0.58
C PHE A 48 0.43 13.16 0.49
N GLU A 49 -0.04 13.94 1.48
CA GLU A 49 0.27 15.37 1.54
C GLU A 49 1.77 15.64 1.73
N SER A 50 2.51 14.76 2.42
CA SER A 50 3.97 14.88 2.58
C SER A 50 4.74 14.57 1.31
N GLN A 51 4.13 13.86 0.35
CA GLN A 51 4.77 13.47 -0.91
C GLN A 51 4.44 14.41 -2.07
N ARG A 52 3.54 15.38 -1.90
CA ARG A 52 3.12 16.29 -2.99
C ARG A 52 4.31 17.07 -3.57
N SER A 53 4.55 16.99 -4.87
CA SER A 53 5.42 17.90 -5.63
C SER A 53 4.59 19.03 -6.25
N GLY A 54 5.20 20.18 -6.54
CA GLY A 54 4.55 21.31 -7.20
C GLY A 54 4.02 22.37 -6.25
N ARG A 55 2.99 23.10 -6.70
CA ARG A 55 2.35 24.18 -5.92
C ARG A 55 1.34 23.58 -4.94
N LEU A 56 1.75 23.46 -3.68
CA LEU A 56 0.88 23.00 -2.59
C LEU A 56 -0.38 23.88 -2.43
N PRO A 57 -1.53 23.29 -2.07
CA PRO A 57 -2.76 24.04 -1.89
C PRO A 57 -2.75 24.82 -0.56
N HIS A 58 -3.54 25.89 -0.46
CA HIS A 58 -3.61 26.72 0.76
C HIS A 58 -4.05 25.93 2.01
N ASN A 59 -4.87 24.89 1.83
CA ASN A 59 -5.37 24.03 2.90
C ASN A 59 -4.46 22.81 3.19
N GLN A 60 -3.21 22.81 2.73
CA GLN A 60 -2.21 21.79 3.06
C GLN A 60 -2.07 21.64 4.59
N ARG A 61 -2.25 20.41 5.11
CA ARG A 61 -2.20 20.13 6.56
C ARG A 61 -0.77 19.93 7.06
N LEU A 62 0.09 19.31 6.25
CA LEU A 62 1.51 19.14 6.58
C LEU A 62 2.31 20.41 6.23
N THR A 63 2.35 21.33 7.20
CA THR A 63 2.90 22.69 7.04
C THR A 63 4.43 22.80 7.03
N TRP A 64 5.15 21.71 7.27
CA TRP A 64 6.60 21.66 7.12
C TRP A 64 7.03 21.45 5.65
N ARG A 65 6.12 21.02 4.77
CA ARG A 65 6.32 21.00 3.32
C ARG A 65 6.03 22.36 2.70
N GLN A 66 6.72 22.69 1.61
CA GLN A 66 6.42 23.86 0.80
C GLN A 66 6.50 23.56 -0.72
N HIS A 67 6.16 24.55 -1.54
CA HIS A 67 6.23 24.51 -2.99
C HIS A 67 7.61 24.06 -3.50
N SER A 68 7.64 23.07 -4.36
CA SER A 68 8.86 22.47 -4.91
C SER A 68 8.64 21.99 -6.34
N GLY A 69 9.71 21.72 -7.10
CA GLY A 69 9.58 21.19 -8.48
C GLY A 69 8.77 22.10 -9.42
N LEU A 70 8.89 23.43 -9.25
CA LEU A 70 8.04 24.42 -9.94
C LEU A 70 8.40 24.62 -11.42
N THR A 71 9.49 24.02 -11.87
CA THR A 71 10.00 24.09 -13.25
C THR A 71 9.96 22.73 -13.95
N ASP A 72 9.28 21.73 -13.37
CA ASP A 72 9.14 20.39 -13.94
C ASP A 72 8.58 20.45 -15.36
N GLY A 73 9.33 19.88 -16.31
CA GLY A 73 8.94 19.82 -17.72
C GLY A 73 9.29 21.07 -18.54
N LEU A 74 9.71 22.17 -17.91
CA LEU A 74 10.00 23.44 -18.60
C LEU A 74 11.07 23.27 -19.68
N GLU A 75 12.15 22.54 -19.38
CA GLU A 75 13.23 22.22 -20.33
C GLU A 75 12.74 21.42 -21.56
N GLN A 76 11.62 20.71 -21.42
CA GLN A 76 11.01 19.90 -22.46
C GLN A 76 9.80 20.60 -23.12
N GLY A 77 9.50 21.85 -22.74
CA GLY A 77 8.40 22.63 -23.30
C GLY A 77 7.00 22.18 -22.85
N VAL A 78 6.89 21.53 -21.69
CA VAL A 78 5.62 21.02 -21.13
C VAL A 78 5.45 21.43 -19.66
N ASP A 79 4.22 21.50 -19.16
CA ASP A 79 3.97 21.66 -17.72
C ASP A 79 3.84 20.28 -17.09
N LEU A 80 4.85 19.89 -16.30
CA LEU A 80 4.81 18.67 -15.50
C LEU A 80 4.82 18.97 -14.00
N VAL A 81 4.49 20.19 -13.57
CA VAL A 81 4.41 20.56 -12.14
C VAL A 81 3.25 19.82 -11.47
N GLY A 82 3.48 19.20 -10.32
CA GLY A 82 2.50 18.40 -9.58
C GLY A 82 2.96 16.96 -9.35
N GLY A 83 2.01 16.08 -8.99
CA GLY A 83 2.26 14.66 -8.75
C GLY A 83 2.94 14.39 -7.41
N TYR A 84 3.40 13.16 -7.22
CA TYR A 84 4.04 12.73 -5.98
C TYR A 84 5.52 12.46 -6.16
N TYR A 85 6.34 12.86 -5.19
CA TYR A 85 7.64 12.25 -4.99
C TYR A 85 7.46 10.79 -4.56
N ASP A 86 8.30 9.91 -5.09
CA ASP A 86 8.09 8.46 -5.00
C ASP A 86 8.25 7.93 -3.57
N ALA A 87 9.38 8.28 -2.93
CA ALA A 87 9.79 7.73 -1.64
C ALA A 87 10.46 8.79 -0.75
N GLY A 88 11.69 8.53 -0.29
CA GLY A 88 12.51 9.49 0.44
C GLY A 88 13.23 10.52 -0.43
N ASP A 89 13.07 10.40 -1.74
CA ASP A 89 13.74 11.15 -2.80
C ASP A 89 12.83 12.20 -3.46
N ASN A 90 13.36 12.93 -4.44
CA ASN A 90 12.61 13.97 -5.14
C ASN A 90 12.36 13.65 -6.62
N VAL A 91 12.52 12.39 -7.01
CA VAL A 91 12.18 11.90 -8.34
C VAL A 91 10.69 11.57 -8.41
N LYS A 92 10.09 11.84 -9.57
CA LYS A 92 8.72 11.42 -9.88
C LYS A 92 8.77 10.21 -10.81
N PHE A 93 8.74 9.01 -10.25
CA PHE A 93 8.67 7.77 -11.04
C PHE A 93 7.21 7.47 -11.40
N GLY A 94 6.89 7.45 -12.70
CA GLY A 94 5.52 7.33 -13.18
C GLY A 94 4.87 5.98 -12.90
N LEU A 95 5.61 4.88 -13.03
CA LEU A 95 5.08 3.52 -12.85
C LEU A 95 4.57 3.26 -11.42
N PRO A 96 5.40 3.42 -10.35
CA PRO A 96 4.93 3.26 -8.98
C PRO A 96 3.90 4.32 -8.56
N MET A 97 3.96 5.53 -9.12
CA MET A 97 2.93 6.56 -8.89
C MET A 97 1.58 6.15 -9.48
N ALA A 98 1.55 5.60 -10.69
CA ALA A 98 0.33 5.10 -11.32
C ALA A 98 -0.27 3.97 -10.47
N PHE A 99 0.55 3.01 -10.04
CA PHE A 99 0.11 1.94 -9.15
C PHE A 99 -0.48 2.46 -7.83
N THR A 100 0.17 3.45 -7.21
CA THR A 100 -0.34 4.13 -6.01
C THR A 100 -1.75 4.68 -6.23
N VAL A 101 -1.97 5.39 -7.32
CA VAL A 101 -3.27 6.01 -7.64
C VAL A 101 -4.32 4.95 -7.97
N THR A 102 -3.95 3.86 -8.65
CA THR A 102 -4.85 2.71 -8.86
C THR A 102 -5.28 2.11 -7.53
N MET A 103 -4.35 1.86 -6.60
CA MET A 103 -4.66 1.26 -5.29
C MET A 103 -5.49 2.17 -4.41
N LEU A 104 -5.19 3.48 -4.36
CA LEU A 104 -6.04 4.46 -3.66
C LEU A 104 -7.46 4.49 -4.23
N SER A 105 -7.57 4.54 -5.56
CA SER A 105 -8.87 4.54 -6.24
C SER A 105 -9.64 3.26 -5.97
N TRP A 106 -8.97 2.10 -6.00
CA TRP A 106 -9.58 0.83 -5.69
C TRP A 106 -10.10 0.80 -4.25
N GLY A 107 -9.31 1.26 -3.28
CA GLY A 107 -9.76 1.39 -1.89
C GLY A 107 -11.00 2.27 -1.72
N VAL A 108 -11.08 3.40 -2.43
CA VAL A 108 -12.27 4.27 -2.40
C VAL A 108 -13.48 3.67 -3.11
N ILE A 109 -13.26 2.89 -4.17
CA ILE A 109 -14.35 2.17 -4.88
C ILE A 109 -15.00 1.14 -3.95
N GLU A 110 -14.21 0.35 -3.23
CA GLU A 110 -14.73 -0.73 -2.38
C GLU A 110 -15.21 -0.20 -1.02
N TYR A 111 -14.54 0.81 -0.45
CA TYR A 111 -14.74 1.24 0.95
C TYR A 111 -15.06 2.73 1.12
N GLY A 112 -15.56 3.39 0.08
CA GLY A 112 -15.87 4.83 0.08
C GLY A 112 -16.83 5.25 1.21
N ASP A 113 -17.83 4.42 1.53
CA ASP A 113 -18.78 4.71 2.59
C ASP A 113 -18.13 4.66 3.98
N GLN A 114 -17.23 3.69 4.22
CA GLN A 114 -16.48 3.60 5.47
C GLN A 114 -15.47 4.75 5.61
N ILE A 115 -14.81 5.14 4.51
CA ILE A 115 -13.93 6.31 4.46
C ILE A 115 -14.74 7.59 4.78
N ALA A 116 -15.95 7.72 4.25
CA ALA A 116 -16.86 8.83 4.55
C ALA A 116 -17.33 8.82 6.01
N ALA A 117 -17.66 7.65 6.55
CA ALA A 117 -18.05 7.48 7.95
C ALA A 117 -16.92 7.84 8.93
N ALA A 118 -15.66 7.75 8.49
CA ALA A 118 -14.48 8.20 9.22
C ALA A 118 -14.15 9.70 9.01
N GLY A 119 -14.89 10.41 8.16
CA GLY A 119 -14.66 11.83 7.85
C GLY A 119 -13.55 12.12 6.85
N GLU A 120 -13.01 11.10 6.18
CA GLU A 120 -11.79 11.20 5.37
C GLU A 120 -12.05 11.14 3.85
N TYR A 121 -13.33 11.08 3.42
CA TYR A 121 -13.66 10.91 1.99
C TYR A 121 -13.12 12.02 1.11
N TYR A 122 -13.26 13.28 1.54
CA TYR A 122 -12.71 14.42 0.81
C TYR A 122 -11.18 14.34 0.68
N HIS A 123 -10.48 13.96 1.75
CA HIS A 123 -9.02 13.81 1.74
C HIS A 123 -8.56 12.67 0.83
N ALA A 124 -9.30 11.55 0.78
CA ALA A 124 -9.04 10.46 -0.15
C ALA A 124 -9.25 10.90 -1.61
N LEU A 125 -10.31 11.65 -1.90
CA LEU A 125 -10.53 12.22 -3.24
C LEU A 125 -9.40 13.17 -3.65
N GLU A 126 -8.97 14.07 -2.76
CA GLU A 126 -7.85 14.98 -3.03
C GLU A 126 -6.53 14.22 -3.25
N ALA A 127 -6.28 13.12 -2.51
CA ALA A 127 -5.10 12.29 -2.71
C ALA A 127 -5.08 11.62 -4.10
N ILE A 128 -6.22 11.09 -4.56
CA ILE A 128 -6.36 10.52 -5.91
C ILE A 128 -6.20 11.63 -6.96
N LYS A 129 -6.93 12.74 -6.79
CA LYS A 129 -6.96 13.85 -7.74
C LYS A 129 -5.58 14.45 -7.98
N TRP A 130 -4.76 14.57 -6.93
CA TRP A 130 -3.39 15.09 -7.04
C TRP A 130 -2.51 14.27 -8.01
N GLY A 131 -2.65 12.95 -7.97
CA GLY A 131 -1.96 12.04 -8.88
C GLY A 131 -2.55 12.10 -10.30
N THR A 132 -3.88 12.07 -10.43
CA THR A 132 -4.51 12.09 -11.76
C THR A 132 -4.41 13.42 -12.50
N ASP A 133 -4.39 14.55 -11.78
CA ASP A 133 -4.08 15.87 -12.38
C ASP A 133 -2.69 15.87 -13.02
N TYR A 134 -1.72 15.21 -12.38
CA TYR A 134 -0.39 15.03 -12.95
C TYR A 134 -0.41 14.10 -14.16
N PHE A 135 -1.17 12.99 -14.15
CA PHE A 135 -1.27 12.11 -15.32
C PHE A 135 -1.92 12.79 -16.53
N ILE A 136 -2.91 13.67 -16.32
CA ILE A 136 -3.48 14.48 -17.41
C ILE A 136 -2.40 15.35 -18.05
N LYS A 137 -1.56 16.01 -17.23
CA LYS A 137 -0.42 16.80 -17.71
C LYS A 137 0.65 15.95 -18.42
N ALA A 138 0.93 14.76 -17.88
CA ALA A 138 1.93 13.84 -18.41
C ALA A 138 1.50 13.17 -19.72
N HIS A 139 0.19 13.02 -19.98
CA HIS A 139 -0.34 12.49 -21.23
C HIS A 139 -0.64 13.63 -22.22
N THR A 140 0.41 14.11 -22.90
CA THR A 140 0.33 15.32 -23.74
C THR A 140 -0.27 15.09 -25.13
N HIS A 141 -0.17 13.86 -25.65
CA HIS A 141 -0.73 13.42 -26.94
C HIS A 141 -1.13 11.94 -26.82
N PRO A 142 -2.03 11.42 -27.68
CA PRO A 142 -2.58 10.07 -27.54
C PRO A 142 -1.55 8.94 -27.39
N ASN A 143 -0.37 9.07 -28.01
CA ASN A 143 0.72 8.10 -27.96
C ASN A 143 1.99 8.68 -27.31
N VAL A 144 1.84 9.63 -26.36
CA VAL A 144 2.96 10.24 -25.63
C VAL A 144 2.62 10.36 -24.15
N LEU A 145 3.40 9.69 -23.31
CA LEU A 145 3.30 9.75 -21.86
C LEU A 145 4.65 10.09 -21.22
N TRP A 146 4.69 11.17 -20.43
CA TRP A 146 5.85 11.52 -19.62
C TRP A 146 5.99 10.56 -18.42
N ALA A 147 7.03 9.75 -18.47
CA ALA A 147 7.29 8.63 -17.58
C ALA A 147 7.98 9.01 -16.28
N GLN A 148 8.85 10.02 -16.32
CA GLN A 148 9.71 10.37 -15.20
C GLN A 148 10.08 11.85 -15.23
N VAL A 149 10.19 12.48 -14.06
CA VAL A 149 10.81 13.80 -13.90
C VAL A 149 11.89 13.73 -12.82
N GLY A 150 13.12 14.09 -13.20
CA GLY A 150 14.31 13.94 -12.36
C GLY A 150 15.13 12.70 -12.72
N GLU A 151 16.43 12.76 -12.50
CA GLU A 151 17.37 11.65 -12.71
C GLU A 151 17.85 11.08 -11.39
N GLY A 152 17.57 9.80 -11.14
CA GLY A 152 17.84 9.14 -9.86
C GLY A 152 19.29 9.31 -9.38
N ASP A 153 20.28 9.09 -10.25
CA ASP A 153 21.69 9.18 -9.84
C ASP A 153 22.05 10.58 -9.31
N THR A 154 21.59 11.63 -9.99
CA THR A 154 21.86 13.02 -9.58
C THR A 154 21.03 13.42 -8.37
N ASP A 155 19.77 12.97 -8.28
CA ASP A 155 18.89 13.23 -7.14
C ASP A 155 19.36 12.52 -5.87
N HIS A 156 19.94 11.32 -6.01
CA HIS A 156 20.41 10.49 -4.91
C HIS A 156 21.83 10.86 -4.48
N TYR A 157 22.60 11.48 -5.36
CA TYR A 157 23.86 12.14 -4.99
C TYR A 157 23.66 13.31 -4.01
N CYS A 158 22.49 13.94 -4.01
CA CYS A 158 22.15 15.03 -3.09
C CYS A 158 21.21 14.57 -1.97
N TRP A 159 21.42 15.09 -0.77
CA TRP A 159 20.44 15.03 0.31
C TRP A 159 19.94 16.45 0.52
N GLN A 160 18.81 16.78 -0.08
CA GLN A 160 18.24 18.12 -0.03
C GLN A 160 16.73 18.05 0.14
N ARG A 161 16.22 19.03 0.87
CA ARG A 161 14.79 19.37 0.89
C ARG A 161 14.27 19.57 -0.53
N PRO A 162 13.05 19.10 -0.86
CA PRO A 162 12.46 19.29 -2.17
C PRO A 162 12.48 20.75 -2.66
N GLU A 163 12.35 21.70 -1.73
CA GLU A 163 12.30 23.13 -2.00
C GLU A 163 13.67 23.71 -2.43
N ASP A 164 14.77 23.05 -2.08
CA ASP A 164 16.15 23.48 -2.34
C ASP A 164 16.84 22.68 -3.46
N MET A 165 16.10 21.86 -4.21
CA MET A 165 16.69 21.01 -5.26
C MET A 165 17.46 21.81 -6.29
N THR A 166 18.70 21.40 -6.54
CA THR A 166 19.56 21.90 -7.63
C THR A 166 19.93 20.82 -8.64
N THR A 167 19.36 19.62 -8.50
CA THR A 167 19.63 18.45 -9.34
C THR A 167 18.90 18.54 -10.68
N SER A 168 19.34 17.74 -11.66
CA SER A 168 18.66 17.65 -12.96
C SER A 168 17.21 17.24 -12.74
N ARG A 169 16.28 18.06 -13.24
CA ARG A 169 14.83 17.76 -13.26
C ARG A 169 14.35 17.44 -14.68
N ARG A 170 15.25 16.94 -15.52
CA ARG A 170 14.94 16.50 -16.88
C ARG A 170 13.78 15.51 -16.88
N ALA A 171 12.82 15.74 -17.76
CA ALA A 171 11.70 14.83 -17.97
C ALA A 171 12.00 13.81 -19.09
N TYR A 172 11.47 12.60 -18.91
CA TYR A 172 11.58 11.48 -19.85
C TYR A 172 10.20 11.01 -20.24
N LYS A 173 10.03 10.58 -21.49
CA LYS A 173 8.76 10.12 -22.04
C LYS A 173 8.90 8.76 -22.70
N ILE A 174 7.77 8.09 -22.84
CA ILE A 174 7.56 7.00 -23.79
C ILE A 174 6.70 7.51 -24.95
N ASP A 175 6.95 6.98 -26.14
CA ASP A 175 6.21 7.28 -27.37
C ASP A 175 6.21 6.08 -28.32
N GLU A 176 5.69 6.26 -29.54
CA GLU A 176 5.58 5.19 -30.55
C GLU A 176 6.93 4.53 -30.89
N ASN A 177 8.04 5.29 -30.84
CA ASN A 177 9.38 4.81 -31.16
C ASN A 177 10.12 4.28 -29.91
N HIS A 178 9.73 4.75 -28.73
CA HIS A 178 10.27 4.34 -27.44
C HIS A 178 9.12 3.91 -26.52
N PRO A 179 8.52 2.72 -26.76
CA PRO A 179 7.31 2.28 -26.08
C PRO A 179 7.51 1.96 -24.60
N GLY A 180 6.41 1.90 -23.86
CA GLY A 180 6.37 1.49 -22.46
C GLY A 180 4.98 1.03 -22.04
N SER A 181 4.63 -0.19 -22.44
CA SER A 181 3.29 -0.75 -22.31
C SER A 181 2.82 -0.90 -20.87
N GLU A 182 3.72 -1.26 -19.96
CA GLU A 182 3.46 -1.41 -18.53
C GLU A 182 3.13 -0.06 -17.88
N LEU A 183 3.88 0.99 -18.22
CA LEU A 183 3.65 2.33 -17.70
C LEU A 183 2.34 2.91 -18.27
N ALA A 184 2.12 2.77 -19.58
CA ALA A 184 0.89 3.21 -20.22
C ALA A 184 -0.33 2.43 -19.69
N GLY A 185 -0.19 1.12 -19.51
CA GLY A 185 -1.21 0.24 -18.95
C GLY A 185 -1.55 0.58 -17.49
N GLU A 186 -0.56 0.73 -16.62
CA GLU A 186 -0.81 1.09 -15.22
C GLU A 186 -1.42 2.50 -15.09
N THR A 187 -0.97 3.45 -15.91
CA THR A 187 -1.58 4.81 -15.94
C THR A 187 -3.01 4.77 -16.46
N ALA A 188 -3.30 3.94 -17.47
CA ALA A 188 -4.66 3.70 -17.93
C ALA A 188 -5.55 3.08 -16.84
N ALA A 189 -5.03 2.09 -16.09
CA ALA A 189 -5.72 1.49 -14.96
C ALA A 189 -6.03 2.52 -13.87
N ALA A 190 -5.03 3.34 -13.49
CA ALA A 190 -5.18 4.41 -12.51
C ALA A 190 -6.28 5.40 -12.90
N MET A 191 -6.25 5.89 -14.14
CA MET A 191 -7.23 6.86 -14.63
C MET A 191 -8.63 6.24 -14.81
N ALA A 192 -8.71 4.97 -15.24
CA ALA A 192 -9.98 4.25 -15.32
C ALA A 192 -10.60 4.04 -13.93
N ALA A 193 -9.83 3.58 -12.94
CA ALA A 193 -10.28 3.42 -11.56
C ALA A 193 -10.71 4.76 -10.95
N ALA A 194 -9.88 5.80 -11.07
CA ALA A 194 -10.22 7.14 -10.58
C ALA A 194 -11.47 7.72 -11.27
N SER A 195 -11.70 7.43 -12.56
CA SER A 195 -12.92 7.86 -13.25
C SER A 195 -14.19 7.29 -12.59
N MET A 196 -14.12 6.10 -11.98
CA MET A 196 -15.25 5.51 -11.25
C MET A 196 -15.49 6.26 -9.94
N VAL A 197 -14.42 6.60 -9.22
CA VAL A 197 -14.46 7.37 -7.98
C VAL A 197 -15.13 8.74 -8.19
N PHE A 198 -14.72 9.47 -9.22
CA PHE A 198 -15.26 10.81 -9.50
C PHE A 198 -16.59 10.83 -10.26
N ARG A 199 -17.13 9.66 -10.66
CA ARG A 199 -18.31 9.58 -11.53
C ARG A 199 -19.51 10.38 -11.03
N ARG A 200 -19.75 10.38 -9.71
CA ARG A 200 -20.88 11.08 -9.08
C ARG A 200 -20.53 12.50 -8.66
N THR A 201 -19.35 12.70 -8.09
CA THR A 201 -18.94 13.98 -7.48
C THR A 201 -18.40 14.99 -8.48
N ASN A 202 -17.77 14.52 -9.57
CA ASN A 202 -17.29 15.36 -10.66
C ASN A 202 -17.38 14.61 -12.01
N PRO A 203 -18.57 14.53 -12.61
CA PRO A 203 -18.77 13.78 -13.84
C PRO A 203 -17.89 14.27 -15.00
N HIS A 204 -17.67 15.58 -15.14
CA HIS A 204 -16.82 16.12 -16.21
C HIS A 204 -15.37 15.62 -16.08
N TYR A 205 -14.80 15.71 -14.88
CA TYR A 205 -13.46 15.18 -14.61
C TYR A 205 -13.40 13.65 -14.80
N SER A 206 -14.42 12.90 -14.37
CA SER A 206 -14.52 11.46 -14.62
C SER A 206 -14.45 11.11 -16.10
N HIS A 207 -15.19 11.83 -16.97
CA HIS A 207 -15.12 11.60 -18.42
C HIS A 207 -13.75 11.94 -19.01
N LEU A 208 -13.11 13.03 -18.53
CA LEU A 208 -11.75 13.39 -18.94
C LEU A 208 -10.77 12.27 -18.59
N LEU A 209 -10.80 11.78 -17.35
CA LEU A 209 -9.93 10.67 -16.91
C LEU A 209 -10.14 9.42 -17.76
N LEU A 210 -11.40 9.07 -18.03
CA LEU A 210 -11.73 7.90 -18.82
C LEU A 210 -11.26 8.03 -20.27
N HIS A 211 -11.30 9.23 -20.85
CA HIS A 211 -10.78 9.49 -22.19
C HIS A 211 -9.28 9.23 -22.28
N HIS A 212 -8.50 9.80 -21.34
CA HIS A 212 -7.06 9.54 -21.26
C HIS A 212 -6.76 8.05 -21.03
N ALA A 213 -7.52 7.38 -20.15
CA ALA A 213 -7.34 5.96 -19.88
C ALA A 213 -7.50 5.08 -21.14
N GLN A 214 -8.50 5.39 -21.98
CA GLN A 214 -8.74 4.66 -23.22
C GLN A 214 -7.61 4.87 -24.23
N GLN A 215 -7.12 6.10 -24.38
CA GLN A 215 -6.00 6.42 -25.27
C GLN A 215 -4.70 5.75 -24.80
N LEU A 216 -4.38 5.82 -23.51
CA LEU A 216 -3.19 5.20 -22.95
C LEU A 216 -3.20 3.68 -23.07
N PHE A 217 -4.35 3.03 -22.89
CA PHE A 217 -4.47 1.59 -23.13
C PHE A 217 -4.25 1.24 -24.61
N GLU A 218 -4.86 1.99 -25.53
CA GLU A 218 -4.64 1.79 -26.97
C GLU A 218 -3.16 1.98 -27.34
N PHE A 219 -2.52 3.05 -26.84
CA PHE A 219 -1.10 3.31 -27.03
C PHE A 219 -0.24 2.14 -26.51
N GLY A 220 -0.44 1.73 -25.26
CA GLY A 220 0.34 0.68 -24.62
C GLY A 220 0.18 -0.69 -25.28
N ASP A 221 -1.03 -1.01 -25.78
CA ASP A 221 -1.28 -2.27 -26.47
C ASP A 221 -0.77 -2.29 -27.91
N LYS A 222 -0.89 -1.16 -28.63
CA LYS A 222 -0.48 -1.04 -30.04
C LYS A 222 1.03 -1.00 -30.20
N PHE A 223 1.74 -0.28 -29.33
CA PHE A 223 3.19 -0.12 -29.38
C PHE A 223 3.81 -0.86 -28.19
N ARG A 224 4.01 -2.18 -28.36
CA ARG A 224 4.44 -3.04 -27.25
C ARG A 224 5.94 -2.97 -26.97
N GLY A 225 6.30 -2.65 -25.74
CA GLY A 225 7.69 -2.68 -25.28
C GLY A 225 7.82 -2.29 -23.83
N LYS A 226 8.98 -2.61 -23.22
CA LYS A 226 9.26 -2.28 -21.83
C LYS A 226 9.67 -0.81 -21.70
N TYR A 227 9.06 -0.09 -20.76
CA TYR A 227 9.31 1.33 -20.51
C TYR A 227 10.75 1.58 -20.07
N ASP A 228 11.36 0.66 -19.31
CA ASP A 228 12.73 0.77 -18.80
C ASP A 228 13.80 0.57 -19.88
N SER A 229 13.40 0.06 -21.05
CA SER A 229 14.24 -0.01 -22.24
C SER A 229 14.22 1.31 -23.01
N SER A 230 13.13 2.06 -22.89
CA SER A 230 12.94 3.40 -23.48
C SER A 230 13.47 4.51 -22.58
N VAL A 231 13.26 4.38 -21.27
CA VAL A 231 13.68 5.30 -20.21
C VAL A 231 14.72 4.60 -19.34
N GLY A 232 15.92 4.44 -19.91
CA GLY A 232 17.00 3.67 -19.28
C GLY A 232 17.41 4.15 -17.88
N VAL A 233 17.20 5.43 -17.58
CA VAL A 233 17.47 6.03 -16.26
C VAL A 233 16.57 5.46 -15.15
N ALA A 234 15.46 4.80 -15.47
CA ALA A 234 14.57 4.18 -14.50
C ALA A 234 15.01 2.77 -14.08
N LYS A 235 15.87 2.12 -14.88
CA LYS A 235 16.23 0.69 -14.73
C LYS A 235 16.95 0.36 -13.41
N GLY A 236 17.66 1.33 -12.83
CA GLY A 236 18.31 1.18 -11.53
C GLY A 236 17.36 1.24 -10.32
N TYR A 237 16.11 1.65 -10.54
CA TYR A 237 15.16 2.00 -9.49
C TYR A 237 13.88 1.17 -9.61
N TYR A 238 13.16 1.34 -10.73
CA TYR A 238 11.89 0.67 -11.02
C TYR A 238 11.97 -0.10 -12.35
N PRO A 239 12.84 -1.13 -12.46
CA PRO A 239 12.93 -1.93 -13.68
C PRO A 239 11.63 -2.70 -13.94
N SER A 240 11.33 -2.94 -15.22
CA SER A 240 10.20 -3.74 -15.67
C SER A 240 10.58 -5.21 -15.66
N GLN A 241 10.43 -5.85 -14.49
CA GLN A 241 10.92 -7.22 -14.28
C GLN A 241 9.91 -8.25 -14.76
N SER A 242 8.63 -8.07 -14.42
CA SER A 242 7.50 -8.87 -14.91
C SER A 242 7.25 -8.71 -16.42
N GLY A 243 7.61 -7.55 -16.98
CA GLY A 243 7.26 -7.13 -18.33
C GLY A 243 6.05 -6.20 -18.32
N TYR A 244 5.14 -6.39 -19.28
CA TYR A 244 3.97 -5.51 -19.45
C TYR A 244 2.65 -6.24 -19.65
N LYS A 245 2.70 -7.57 -19.67
CA LYS A 245 1.56 -8.40 -20.08
C LYS A 245 0.47 -8.35 -19.02
N ASP A 246 0.86 -8.36 -17.75
CA ASP A 246 -0.04 -8.21 -16.62
C ASP A 246 -0.64 -6.81 -16.52
N GLU A 247 0.11 -5.74 -16.80
CA GLU A 247 -0.42 -4.37 -16.85
C GLU A 247 -1.46 -4.19 -17.96
N LEU A 248 -1.29 -4.82 -19.11
CA LEU A 248 -2.29 -4.77 -20.19
C LEU A 248 -3.57 -5.52 -19.80
N LEU A 249 -3.48 -6.69 -19.15
CA LEU A 249 -4.65 -7.39 -18.61
C LEU A 249 -5.33 -6.56 -17.50
N TRP A 250 -4.53 -5.95 -16.64
CA TRP A 250 -4.96 -5.09 -15.53
C TRP A 250 -5.73 -3.87 -16.02
N ALA A 251 -5.16 -3.13 -16.96
CA ALA A 251 -5.79 -1.97 -17.60
C ALA A 251 -7.10 -2.35 -18.30
N ALA A 252 -7.12 -3.48 -19.02
CA ALA A 252 -8.32 -3.97 -19.69
C ALA A 252 -9.46 -4.26 -18.68
N LEU A 253 -9.17 -4.91 -17.55
CA LEU A 253 -10.19 -5.18 -16.53
C LEU A 253 -10.68 -3.90 -15.85
N TRP A 254 -9.81 -2.93 -15.58
CA TRP A 254 -10.21 -1.63 -15.04
C TRP A 254 -11.07 -0.83 -16.02
N LEU A 255 -10.69 -0.80 -17.30
CA LEU A 255 -11.49 -0.18 -18.35
C LEU A 255 -12.82 -0.89 -18.53
N TYR A 256 -12.89 -2.21 -18.39
CA TYR A 256 -14.16 -2.93 -18.38
C TYR A 256 -15.04 -2.52 -17.20
N LYS A 257 -14.49 -2.48 -15.98
CA LYS A 257 -15.22 -2.01 -14.79
C LYS A 257 -15.71 -0.57 -14.94
N ALA A 258 -14.90 0.31 -15.54
CA ALA A 258 -15.26 1.70 -15.73
C ALA A 258 -16.26 1.92 -16.87
N THR A 259 -16.19 1.18 -17.97
CA THR A 259 -16.97 1.48 -19.18
C THR A 259 -18.14 0.52 -19.44
N HIS A 260 -18.09 -0.68 -18.85
CA HIS A 260 -18.93 -1.83 -19.21
C HIS A 260 -18.85 -2.25 -20.69
N LYS A 261 -17.86 -1.76 -21.44
CA LYS A 261 -17.66 -2.14 -22.85
C LYS A 261 -17.04 -3.54 -22.93
N VAL A 262 -17.76 -4.48 -23.54
CA VAL A 262 -17.36 -5.90 -23.65
C VAL A 262 -16.01 -6.10 -24.34
N VAL A 263 -15.58 -5.17 -25.21
CA VAL A 263 -14.28 -5.25 -25.90
C VAL A 263 -13.10 -5.40 -24.93
N TYR A 264 -13.12 -4.72 -23.79
CA TYR A 264 -12.04 -4.81 -22.80
C TYR A 264 -12.05 -6.13 -22.03
N LEU A 265 -13.24 -6.63 -21.68
CA LEU A 265 -13.35 -7.96 -21.08
C LEU A 265 -12.89 -9.04 -22.07
N LYS A 266 -13.31 -8.94 -23.32
CA LYS A 266 -12.88 -9.85 -24.39
C LYS A 266 -11.35 -9.83 -24.54
N TYR A 267 -10.72 -8.67 -24.52
CA TYR A 267 -9.26 -8.57 -24.52
C TYR A 267 -8.63 -9.34 -23.35
N ALA A 268 -9.12 -9.14 -22.13
CA ALA A 268 -8.59 -9.82 -20.94
C ALA A 268 -8.78 -11.36 -20.98
N ILE A 269 -9.80 -11.84 -21.70
CA ILE A 269 -10.07 -13.27 -21.90
C ILE A 269 -9.22 -13.85 -23.02
N ASP A 270 -9.20 -13.20 -24.18
CA ASP A 270 -8.51 -13.67 -25.38
C ASP A 270 -6.98 -13.70 -25.15
N MET A 271 -6.46 -12.72 -24.39
CA MET A 271 -5.04 -12.65 -24.05
C MET A 271 -4.67 -13.47 -22.80
N ALA A 272 -5.65 -13.98 -22.04
CA ALA A 272 -5.43 -14.59 -20.72
C ALA A 272 -4.33 -15.65 -20.69
N HIS A 273 -4.27 -16.53 -21.69
CA HIS A 273 -3.28 -17.60 -21.74
C HIS A 273 -1.90 -17.08 -22.15
N SER A 274 -1.82 -16.35 -23.27
CA SER A 274 -0.55 -15.87 -23.86
C SER A 274 0.14 -14.80 -23.02
N PHE A 275 -0.67 -14.05 -22.26
CA PHE A 275 -0.21 -13.02 -21.33
C PHE A 275 -0.02 -13.53 -19.92
N GLY A 276 -0.35 -14.78 -19.63
CA GLY A 276 -0.02 -15.40 -18.36
C GLY A 276 -1.09 -15.28 -17.27
N GLY A 277 -2.17 -14.53 -17.52
CA GLY A 277 -3.27 -14.31 -16.59
C GLY A 277 -3.87 -15.59 -16.00
N ILE A 278 -3.97 -16.66 -16.79
CA ILE A 278 -4.51 -17.96 -16.33
C ILE A 278 -3.46 -19.07 -16.18
N THR A 279 -2.18 -18.80 -16.47
CA THR A 279 -1.12 -19.81 -16.38
C THR A 279 -0.25 -19.61 -15.15
N TRP A 280 0.10 -18.37 -14.80
CA TRP A 280 0.95 -18.06 -13.65
C TRP A 280 0.15 -18.13 -12.35
N ALA A 281 0.65 -18.92 -11.40
CA ALA A 281 0.16 -18.98 -10.04
C ALA A 281 1.10 -18.11 -9.18
N MET A 282 0.58 -16.99 -8.68
CA MET A 282 1.41 -15.96 -8.04
C MET A 282 1.30 -16.02 -6.52
N ALA A 283 2.36 -15.55 -5.87
CA ALA A 283 2.43 -15.29 -4.43
C ALA A 283 2.91 -13.86 -4.13
N GLU A 284 2.84 -12.97 -5.13
CA GLU A 284 3.28 -11.57 -5.09
C GLU A 284 2.29 -10.66 -5.83
N PHE A 285 2.07 -9.46 -5.32
CA PHE A 285 1.33 -8.36 -5.96
C PHE A 285 2.00 -7.03 -5.61
N SER A 286 2.36 -6.22 -6.61
CA SER A 286 3.20 -5.02 -6.43
C SER A 286 3.10 -4.02 -7.57
N TRP A 287 3.81 -2.89 -7.45
CA TRP A 287 3.98 -1.91 -8.52
C TRP A 287 4.56 -2.50 -9.82
N ASP A 288 5.23 -3.65 -9.78
CA ASP A 288 5.78 -4.37 -10.96
C ASP A 288 4.89 -5.55 -11.39
N VAL A 289 4.20 -6.22 -10.47
CA VAL A 289 3.48 -7.47 -10.77
C VAL A 289 1.98 -7.34 -10.48
N LYS A 290 1.12 -7.42 -11.51
CA LYS A 290 -0.35 -7.24 -11.39
C LYS A 290 -1.19 -8.51 -11.46
N TYR A 291 -0.60 -9.65 -11.81
CA TYR A 291 -1.32 -10.91 -12.03
C TYR A 291 -2.32 -11.28 -10.93
N ALA A 292 -1.92 -11.22 -9.64
CA ALA A 292 -2.84 -11.55 -8.54
C ALA A 292 -4.06 -10.60 -8.49
N GLY A 293 -3.86 -9.30 -8.71
CA GLY A 293 -4.93 -8.33 -8.83
C GLY A 293 -5.85 -8.59 -10.03
N VAL A 294 -5.28 -8.87 -11.21
CA VAL A 294 -6.01 -9.27 -12.42
C VAL A 294 -6.89 -10.48 -12.16
N GLN A 295 -6.31 -11.53 -11.58
CA GLN A 295 -6.98 -12.79 -11.28
C GLN A 295 -8.13 -12.60 -10.30
N ILE A 296 -7.91 -11.82 -9.22
CA ILE A 296 -8.95 -11.50 -8.24
C ILE A 296 -10.09 -10.72 -8.89
N ILE A 297 -9.81 -9.62 -9.61
CA ILE A 297 -10.85 -8.84 -10.29
C ILE A 297 -11.66 -9.72 -11.24
N ALA A 298 -11.00 -10.51 -12.08
CA ALA A 298 -11.67 -11.40 -13.04
C ALA A 298 -12.53 -12.46 -12.34
N SER A 299 -12.08 -13.00 -11.21
CA SER A 299 -12.80 -14.04 -10.45
C SER A 299 -14.13 -13.56 -9.84
N MET A 300 -14.20 -12.25 -9.55
CA MET A 300 -15.35 -11.58 -8.92
C MET A 300 -16.33 -10.99 -9.92
N LEU A 301 -16.06 -11.07 -11.23
CA LEU A 301 -17.01 -10.63 -12.24
C LEU A 301 -18.28 -11.52 -12.17
N PRO A 302 -19.49 -10.94 -12.23
CA PRO A 302 -20.73 -11.71 -12.14
C PRO A 302 -20.87 -12.63 -13.35
N MET A 303 -21.31 -13.87 -13.15
CA MET A 303 -21.52 -14.84 -14.25
C MET A 303 -22.87 -14.60 -14.95
N GLU A 304 -22.98 -13.48 -15.67
CA GLU A 304 -24.17 -13.12 -16.47
C GLU A 304 -24.25 -13.88 -17.81
N GLU A 305 -25.42 -13.84 -18.46
CA GLU A 305 -25.68 -14.41 -19.81
C GLU A 305 -24.55 -14.04 -20.80
N LYS A 306 -24.13 -12.77 -20.80
CA LYS A 306 -23.08 -12.21 -21.65
C LYS A 306 -21.67 -12.80 -21.40
N HIS A 307 -21.48 -13.53 -20.30
CA HIS A 307 -20.22 -14.17 -19.95
C HIS A 307 -20.24 -15.69 -20.15
N LYS A 308 -21.38 -16.29 -20.54
CA LYS A 308 -21.52 -17.75 -20.66
C LYS A 308 -20.50 -18.37 -21.61
N GLU A 309 -20.18 -17.69 -22.71
CA GLU A 309 -19.16 -18.12 -23.68
C GLU A 309 -17.73 -18.10 -23.11
N HIS A 310 -17.50 -17.40 -21.99
CA HIS A 310 -16.19 -17.13 -21.42
C HIS A 310 -15.97 -17.78 -20.04
N ILE A 311 -16.96 -18.53 -19.54
CA ILE A 311 -16.95 -19.14 -18.20
C ILE A 311 -15.67 -19.94 -17.96
N LYS A 312 -15.20 -20.70 -18.95
CA LYS A 312 -13.99 -21.53 -18.79
C LYS A 312 -12.77 -20.71 -18.40
N THR A 313 -12.49 -19.61 -19.10
CA THR A 313 -11.34 -18.74 -18.82
C THR A 313 -11.50 -18.01 -17.48
N LEU A 314 -12.72 -17.55 -17.16
CA LEU A 314 -12.99 -16.90 -15.87
C LEU A 314 -12.83 -17.86 -14.69
N LEU A 315 -13.21 -19.14 -14.84
CA LEU A 315 -12.95 -20.17 -13.83
C LEU A 315 -11.46 -20.45 -13.66
N GLN A 316 -10.66 -20.38 -14.74
CA GLN A 316 -9.20 -20.49 -14.64
C GLN A 316 -8.59 -19.28 -13.93
N TYR A 317 -9.06 -18.06 -14.20
CA TYR A 317 -8.67 -16.87 -13.43
C TYR A 317 -9.01 -17.04 -11.95
N ARG A 318 -10.24 -17.50 -11.64
CA ARG A 318 -10.65 -17.80 -10.27
C ARG A 318 -9.72 -18.79 -9.60
N SER A 319 -9.36 -19.89 -10.26
CA SER A 319 -8.41 -20.86 -9.71
C SER A 319 -7.05 -20.22 -9.35
N LYS A 320 -6.57 -19.26 -10.14
CA LYS A 320 -5.32 -18.54 -9.83
C LYS A 320 -5.49 -17.51 -8.70
N ALA A 321 -6.63 -16.82 -8.65
CA ALA A 321 -6.97 -15.92 -7.55
C ALA A 321 -7.00 -16.68 -6.22
N GLU A 322 -7.73 -17.80 -6.19
CA GLU A 322 -7.86 -18.68 -5.02
C GLU A 322 -6.49 -19.25 -4.60
N HIS A 323 -5.62 -19.59 -5.56
CA HIS A 323 -4.24 -19.98 -5.25
C HIS A 323 -3.50 -18.87 -4.50
N TYR A 324 -3.57 -17.62 -4.93
CA TYR A 324 -2.89 -16.49 -4.25
C TYR A 324 -3.43 -16.28 -2.82
N ILE A 325 -4.74 -16.35 -2.64
CA ILE A 325 -5.39 -16.21 -1.33
C ILE A 325 -4.96 -17.35 -0.41
N CYS A 326 -5.03 -18.61 -0.87
CA CYS A 326 -4.58 -19.77 -0.11
C CYS A 326 -3.07 -19.72 0.19
N ALA A 327 -2.22 -19.24 -0.74
CA ALA A 327 -0.78 -19.07 -0.54
C ALA A 327 -0.48 -18.11 0.62
N SER A 328 -1.22 -17.00 0.67
CA SER A 328 -1.08 -15.98 1.71
C SER A 328 -1.51 -16.50 3.09
N LEU A 329 -2.54 -17.35 3.11
CA LEU A 329 -3.03 -18.00 4.32
C LEU A 329 -2.19 -19.20 4.78
N ASN A 330 -1.13 -19.54 4.05
CA ASN A 330 -0.30 -20.73 4.27
C ASN A 330 -1.11 -22.04 4.16
N LYS A 331 -2.04 -22.09 3.20
CA LYS A 331 -2.94 -23.23 2.96
C LYS A 331 -2.80 -23.82 1.55
N ASN A 332 -1.71 -23.52 0.84
CA ASN A 332 -1.34 -24.19 -0.41
C ASN A 332 -0.45 -25.44 -0.18
N ASN A 333 -0.62 -26.46 -1.02
CA ASN A 333 0.22 -27.65 -1.02
C ASN A 333 1.59 -27.46 -1.71
N LEU A 334 1.72 -26.44 -2.57
CA LEU A 334 2.91 -26.22 -3.40
C LEU A 334 3.78 -25.09 -2.83
N THR A 335 3.32 -23.85 -3.02
CA THR A 335 4.05 -22.64 -2.65
C THR A 335 3.15 -21.76 -1.81
N ASN A 336 3.66 -21.37 -0.64
CA ASN A 336 3.04 -20.41 0.26
C ASN A 336 3.95 -19.19 0.41
N VAL A 337 3.36 -18.07 0.82
CA VAL A 337 4.13 -16.88 1.19
C VAL A 337 4.86 -17.16 2.51
N HIS A 338 6.17 -16.89 2.56
CA HIS A 338 6.94 -17.04 3.79
C HIS A 338 6.44 -16.10 4.89
N ARG A 339 6.68 -16.46 6.15
CA ARG A 339 6.34 -15.63 7.31
C ARG A 339 7.55 -15.43 8.22
N THR A 340 7.63 -14.27 8.84
CA THR A 340 8.55 -14.04 9.96
C THR A 340 8.09 -14.86 11.17
N PRO A 341 8.97 -15.10 12.18
CA PRO A 341 8.57 -15.70 13.46
C PRO A 341 7.36 -15.01 14.12
N GLY A 342 7.23 -13.70 13.98
CA GLY A 342 6.11 -12.89 14.48
C GLY A 342 4.84 -12.96 13.62
N GLY A 343 4.83 -13.73 12.53
CA GLY A 343 3.65 -13.99 11.71
C GLY A 343 3.39 -13.00 10.57
N LEU A 344 4.31 -12.07 10.31
CA LEU A 344 4.23 -11.13 9.19
C LEU A 344 4.51 -11.86 7.87
N LEU A 345 3.72 -11.59 6.83
CA LEU A 345 4.06 -12.01 5.46
C LEU A 345 5.41 -11.44 5.03
N TYR A 346 6.29 -12.29 4.48
CA TYR A 346 7.64 -11.90 4.08
C TYR A 346 7.93 -12.39 2.65
N VAL A 347 7.87 -11.47 1.69
CA VAL A 347 8.05 -11.77 0.26
C VAL A 347 9.46 -11.40 -0.19
N ARG A 348 9.92 -10.19 0.14
CA ARG A 348 11.25 -9.69 -0.26
C ARG A 348 11.93 -8.95 0.88
N GLN A 349 13.26 -8.84 0.79
CA GLN A 349 14.05 -8.17 1.83
C GLN A 349 13.94 -6.65 1.79
N TRP A 350 13.81 -6.04 0.61
CA TRP A 350 13.68 -4.60 0.48
C TRP A 350 12.21 -4.22 0.44
N ASN A 351 11.82 -3.29 1.31
CA ASN A 351 10.49 -2.72 1.34
C ASN A 351 9.38 -3.79 1.42
N ASN A 352 9.55 -4.75 2.34
CA ASN A 352 8.63 -5.88 2.47
C ASN A 352 7.19 -5.43 2.75
N MET A 353 7.01 -4.30 3.42
CA MET A 353 5.70 -3.75 3.77
C MET A 353 4.81 -3.41 2.59
N GLN A 354 5.37 -3.16 1.39
CA GLN A 354 4.55 -3.12 0.16
C GLN A 354 3.75 -4.42 0.02
N TYR A 355 4.43 -5.56 0.12
CA TYR A 355 3.81 -6.86 -0.12
C TYR A 355 2.81 -7.24 0.95
N VAL A 356 3.08 -6.84 2.19
CA VAL A 356 2.16 -7.01 3.31
C VAL A 356 0.88 -6.21 3.07
N SER A 357 0.99 -4.93 2.74
CA SER A 357 -0.18 -4.05 2.57
C SER A 357 -1.00 -4.43 1.33
N THR A 358 -0.35 -4.76 0.22
CA THR A 358 -1.05 -5.17 -1.01
C THR A 358 -1.71 -6.55 -0.86
N ALA A 359 -1.06 -7.51 -0.20
CA ALA A 359 -1.68 -8.81 0.09
C ALA A 359 -2.86 -8.68 1.04
N ALA A 360 -2.71 -7.93 2.14
CA ALA A 360 -3.80 -7.67 3.08
C ALA A 360 -5.01 -7.03 2.37
N PHE A 361 -4.76 -6.12 1.42
CA PHE A 361 -5.82 -5.46 0.66
C PHE A 361 -6.58 -6.43 -0.24
N LEU A 362 -5.86 -7.24 -1.03
CA LEU A 362 -6.45 -8.26 -1.89
C LEU A 362 -7.24 -9.31 -1.09
N LEU A 363 -6.71 -9.73 0.06
CA LEU A 363 -7.39 -10.64 0.99
C LEU A 363 -8.69 -10.03 1.53
N THR A 364 -8.67 -8.74 1.88
CA THR A 364 -9.85 -8.02 2.39
C THR A 364 -10.97 -8.01 1.35
N ILE A 365 -10.65 -7.63 0.11
CA ILE A 365 -11.62 -7.56 -1.00
C ILE A 365 -12.19 -8.94 -1.31
N TYR A 366 -11.34 -9.96 -1.37
CA TYR A 366 -11.80 -11.30 -1.68
C TYR A 366 -12.66 -11.89 -0.56
N ALA A 367 -12.35 -11.59 0.71
CA ALA A 367 -13.19 -11.96 1.84
C ALA A 367 -14.58 -11.31 1.75
N ASP A 368 -14.66 -10.02 1.41
CA ASP A 368 -15.94 -9.33 1.17
C ASP A 368 -16.72 -9.98 0.02
N HIS A 369 -16.06 -10.35 -1.06
CA HIS A 369 -16.70 -11.05 -2.17
C HIS A 369 -17.28 -12.41 -1.75
N LEU A 370 -16.52 -13.21 -0.99
CA LEU A 370 -17.01 -14.49 -0.48
C LEU A 370 -18.17 -14.30 0.49
N GLN A 371 -18.10 -13.28 1.36
CA GLN A 371 -19.18 -12.97 2.31
C GLN A 371 -20.47 -12.57 1.58
N THR A 372 -20.39 -11.64 0.62
CA THR A 372 -21.55 -11.15 -0.14
C THR A 372 -22.16 -12.20 -1.06
N SER A 373 -21.35 -13.13 -1.58
CA SER A 373 -21.81 -14.25 -2.40
C SER A 373 -22.20 -15.50 -1.60
N ASN A 374 -22.09 -15.46 -0.27
CA ASN A 374 -22.30 -16.61 0.64
C ASN A 374 -21.49 -17.85 0.24
N GLN A 375 -20.23 -17.62 -0.16
CA GLN A 375 -19.28 -18.66 -0.57
C GLN A 375 -18.20 -18.86 0.48
N ARG A 376 -17.54 -20.02 0.39
CA ARG A 376 -16.33 -20.35 1.16
C ARG A 376 -15.22 -20.69 0.18
N LEU A 377 -14.00 -20.37 0.57
CA LEU A 377 -12.81 -20.70 -0.21
C LEU A 377 -12.39 -22.14 0.09
N ASN A 378 -12.05 -22.92 -0.94
CA ASN A 378 -11.47 -24.24 -0.77
C ASN A 378 -9.95 -24.17 -0.98
N CYS A 379 -9.18 -24.30 0.10
CA CYS A 379 -7.73 -24.42 0.05
C CYS A 379 -7.32 -25.89 0.27
N ASN A 380 -7.11 -26.63 -0.82
CA ASN A 380 -6.66 -28.03 -0.81
C ASN A 380 -7.52 -28.98 0.05
N GLY A 381 -8.84 -28.83 -0.01
CA GLY A 381 -9.80 -29.66 0.72
C GLY A 381 -10.23 -29.03 2.06
N GLU A 382 -9.55 -27.99 2.52
CA GLU A 382 -9.95 -27.22 3.70
C GLU A 382 -10.84 -26.03 3.30
N LEU A 383 -12.00 -25.91 3.96
CA LEU A 383 -12.91 -24.79 3.75
C LEU A 383 -12.52 -23.61 4.65
N VAL A 384 -12.16 -22.50 4.03
CA VAL A 384 -11.83 -21.24 4.69
C VAL A 384 -13.01 -20.27 4.57
N THR A 385 -13.44 -19.74 5.71
CA THR A 385 -14.53 -18.75 5.79
C THR A 385 -14.02 -17.32 5.57
N PRO A 386 -14.89 -16.38 5.13
CA PRO A 386 -14.54 -14.95 5.06
C PRO A 386 -13.97 -14.41 6.38
N ASN A 387 -14.52 -14.83 7.51
CA ASN A 387 -14.07 -14.39 8.85
C ASN A 387 -12.65 -14.84 9.18
N GLU A 388 -12.23 -16.03 8.74
CA GLU A 388 -10.84 -16.48 8.89
C GLU A 388 -9.87 -15.63 8.05
N ILE A 389 -10.28 -15.27 6.83
CA ILE A 389 -9.50 -14.36 5.98
C ILE A 389 -9.40 -12.98 6.63
N PHE A 390 -10.50 -12.41 7.12
CA PHE A 390 -10.50 -11.14 7.85
C PHE A 390 -9.66 -11.17 9.13
N SER A 391 -9.68 -12.29 9.86
CA SER A 391 -8.85 -12.46 11.06
C SER A 391 -7.36 -12.43 10.70
N PHE A 392 -6.98 -13.05 9.58
CA PHE A 392 -5.61 -12.98 9.07
C PHE A 392 -5.25 -11.58 8.57
N VAL A 393 -6.13 -10.90 7.84
CA VAL A 393 -5.93 -9.48 7.45
C VAL A 393 -5.69 -8.63 8.69
N ARG A 394 -6.54 -8.77 9.71
CA ARG A 394 -6.39 -8.04 10.97
C ARG A 394 -5.04 -8.33 11.61
N SER A 395 -4.58 -9.58 11.63
CA SER A 395 -3.25 -9.91 12.19
C SER A 395 -2.11 -9.19 11.46
N GLN A 396 -2.18 -9.02 10.13
CA GLN A 396 -1.16 -8.28 9.38
C GLN A 396 -1.21 -6.78 9.67
N VAL A 397 -2.42 -6.22 9.77
CA VAL A 397 -2.61 -4.79 10.05
C VAL A 397 -2.23 -4.44 11.48
N ASP A 398 -2.63 -5.28 12.45
CA ASP A 398 -2.26 -5.12 13.85
C ASP A 398 -0.74 -5.27 14.02
N TYR A 399 -0.10 -6.17 13.26
CA TYR A 399 1.36 -6.23 13.20
C TYR A 399 1.96 -4.89 12.74
N ILE A 400 1.42 -4.28 11.68
CA ILE A 400 1.86 -2.94 11.21
C ILE A 400 1.68 -1.89 12.31
N LEU A 401 0.60 -1.95 13.11
CA LEU A 401 0.28 -0.94 14.11
C LEU A 401 0.95 -1.15 15.48
N GLY A 402 1.60 -2.30 15.70
CA GLY A 402 2.43 -2.54 16.88
C GLY A 402 2.30 -3.90 17.54
N SER A 403 1.37 -4.76 17.11
CA SER A 403 1.22 -6.14 17.58
C SER A 403 2.28 -7.06 16.96
N ASN A 404 3.54 -6.74 17.21
CA ASN A 404 4.71 -7.44 16.68
C ASN A 404 5.78 -7.60 17.78
N PRO A 405 6.81 -8.44 17.57
CA PRO A 405 7.85 -8.70 18.58
C PRO A 405 8.63 -7.46 19.05
N MET A 406 8.61 -6.36 18.28
CA MET A 406 9.25 -5.09 18.64
C MET A 406 8.34 -4.15 19.45
N ALA A 407 7.04 -4.47 19.59
CA ALA A 407 6.03 -3.60 20.19
C ALA A 407 6.10 -2.16 19.63
N MET A 408 6.28 -2.04 18.32
CA MET A 408 6.51 -0.79 17.60
C MET A 408 5.59 -0.71 16.38
N SER A 409 4.90 0.42 16.21
CA SER A 409 4.17 0.71 14.98
C SER A 409 5.15 0.96 13.84
N TYR A 410 4.93 0.34 12.68
CA TYR A 410 5.63 0.65 11.44
C TYR A 410 4.92 1.73 10.61
N LEU A 411 3.77 2.23 11.08
CA LEU A 411 3.11 3.42 10.56
C LEU A 411 3.60 4.64 11.36
N VAL A 412 4.39 5.50 10.72
CA VAL A 412 5.08 6.62 11.38
C VAL A 412 4.07 7.60 12.00
N GLY A 413 4.32 7.98 13.25
CA GLY A 413 3.45 8.88 14.01
C GLY A 413 2.19 8.21 14.58
N TYR A 414 2.02 6.90 14.44
CA TYR A 414 0.90 6.15 15.04
C TYR A 414 1.35 5.41 16.30
N GLY A 415 0.56 5.50 17.38
CA GLY A 415 0.89 4.92 18.67
C GLY A 415 2.06 5.63 19.37
N PRO A 416 2.47 5.15 20.56
CA PRO A 416 3.52 5.77 21.36
C PRO A 416 4.95 5.41 20.93
N ASN A 417 5.13 4.39 20.09
CA ASN A 417 6.44 3.87 19.67
C ASN A 417 6.42 3.58 18.16
N TYR A 418 7.17 4.36 17.39
CA TYR A 418 7.24 4.27 15.92
C TYR A 418 8.63 4.71 15.41
N PRO A 419 9.03 4.40 14.16
CA PRO A 419 10.28 4.87 13.57
C PRO A 419 10.40 6.40 13.53
N GLU A 420 11.47 6.92 14.11
CA GLU A 420 11.73 8.36 14.19
C GLU A 420 12.80 8.81 13.19
N ARG A 421 13.58 7.89 12.61
CA ARG A 421 14.72 8.18 11.72
C ARG A 421 14.48 7.60 10.33
N VAL A 422 13.35 7.97 9.74
CA VAL A 422 12.91 7.55 8.39
C VAL A 422 13.87 8.06 7.32
N HIS A 423 14.17 7.22 6.32
CA HIS A 423 14.98 7.59 5.15
C HIS A 423 14.17 8.51 4.23
N HIS A 424 14.11 9.81 4.55
CA HIS A 424 13.29 10.77 3.82
C HIS A 424 13.86 12.19 3.95
N ARG A 425 14.28 12.78 2.82
CA ARG A 425 15.00 14.08 2.77
C ARG A 425 14.25 15.19 3.48
N GLY A 426 13.05 15.52 2.99
CA GLY A 426 12.21 16.58 3.59
C GLY A 426 11.79 16.35 5.04
N ALA A 427 11.87 15.10 5.54
CA ALA A 427 11.54 14.81 6.94
C ALA A 427 12.77 15.00 7.84
N SER A 428 13.94 14.59 7.34
CA SER A 428 15.20 14.56 8.07
C SER A 428 15.90 15.91 8.21
N GLU A 429 15.58 16.85 7.32
CA GLU A 429 16.17 18.19 7.29
C GLU A 429 15.25 19.21 7.95
N GLU A 430 15.82 20.29 8.49
CA GLU A 430 15.05 21.40 9.04
C GLU A 430 14.04 21.92 8.00
N SER A 431 12.77 22.15 8.33
CA SER A 431 11.79 22.52 7.30
C SER A 431 12.06 23.90 6.68
N TYR A 432 11.61 24.12 5.44
CA TYR A 432 11.71 25.45 4.80
C TYR A 432 10.95 26.54 5.57
N ARG A 433 9.91 26.13 6.34
CA ARG A 433 9.15 27.02 7.21
C ARG A 433 10.00 27.54 8.38
N GLU A 434 10.78 26.66 9.00
CA GLU A 434 11.65 27.03 10.12
C GLU A 434 12.90 27.79 9.64
N SER A 435 13.49 27.36 8.53
CA SER A 435 14.68 28.01 7.96
C SER A 435 14.59 28.11 6.45
N LYS A 436 14.45 29.34 5.95
CA LYS A 436 14.46 29.69 4.52
C LYS A 436 15.86 29.72 3.90
N GLY A 437 16.90 29.48 4.71
CA GLY A 437 18.27 29.41 4.20
C GLY A 437 18.42 28.20 3.29
N PHE A 438 19.06 28.38 2.14
CA PHE A 438 19.29 27.32 1.16
C PHE A 438 20.16 26.20 1.74
N ILE A 439 19.73 24.94 1.61
CA ILE A 439 20.55 23.75 1.92
C ILE A 439 21.16 23.21 0.62
N GLY A 440 22.48 23.22 0.53
CA GLY A 440 23.21 22.73 -0.66
C GLY A 440 23.21 21.20 -0.80
N CYS A 441 23.46 20.72 -2.03
CA CYS A 441 23.42 19.31 -2.44
C CYS A 441 23.97 18.29 -1.43
N THR A 442 25.21 18.46 -0.99
CA THR A 442 25.86 17.52 -0.05
C THR A 442 25.70 17.94 1.40
N GLN A 443 25.21 19.16 1.65
CA GLN A 443 25.11 19.71 3.00
C GLN A 443 24.09 18.92 3.84
N GLY A 444 23.04 18.38 3.22
CA GLY A 444 22.12 17.45 3.87
C GLY A 444 22.81 16.21 4.42
N TYR A 445 23.76 15.65 3.66
CA TYR A 445 24.55 14.50 4.08
C TYR A 445 25.45 14.83 5.27
N ASP A 446 26.16 15.96 5.19
CA ASP A 446 27.09 16.40 6.22
C ASP A 446 26.40 16.72 7.55
N LYS A 447 25.21 17.33 7.47
CA LYS A 447 24.54 17.89 8.65
C LYS A 447 23.38 17.05 9.17
N TRP A 448 22.58 16.38 8.36
CA TRP A 448 21.32 15.75 8.81
C TRP A 448 21.26 14.24 8.58
N TYR A 449 21.74 13.73 7.43
CA TYR A 449 21.59 12.32 7.09
C TYR A 449 22.14 11.36 8.17
N GLY A 450 23.35 11.63 8.66
CA GLY A 450 24.04 10.82 9.67
C GLY A 450 23.61 11.09 11.13
N ARG A 451 22.75 12.07 11.39
CA ARG A 451 22.36 12.44 12.77
C ARG A 451 21.67 11.29 13.48
N GLN A 452 22.00 11.13 14.75
CA GLN A 452 21.33 10.19 15.65
C GLN A 452 20.05 10.79 16.26
N ASP A 453 19.76 12.06 16.04
CA ASP A 453 18.48 12.61 16.47
C ASP A 453 17.33 12.11 15.57
N PRO A 454 16.10 12.06 16.09
CA PRO A 454 14.88 11.94 15.29
C PRO A 454 14.85 12.91 14.12
N ASN A 455 14.10 12.55 13.08
CA ASN A 455 13.76 13.48 12.00
C ASN A 455 13.02 14.70 12.60
N PRO A 456 13.44 15.95 12.31
CA PRO A 456 12.80 17.14 12.85
C PRO A 456 11.34 17.28 12.40
N ASN A 457 10.98 16.74 11.23
CA ASN A 457 9.60 16.68 10.77
C ASN A 457 9.10 15.23 10.80
N VAL A 458 8.06 14.96 11.58
CA VAL A 458 7.47 13.62 11.64
C VAL A 458 6.74 13.34 10.32
N LEU A 459 7.13 12.26 9.63
CA LEU A 459 6.53 11.82 8.37
C LEU A 459 5.24 11.02 8.62
N VAL A 460 4.25 11.70 9.19
CA VAL A 460 3.01 11.10 9.70
C VAL A 460 2.32 10.25 8.63
N GLY A 461 2.00 9.00 8.96
CA GLY A 461 1.27 8.05 8.10
C GLY A 461 2.13 7.30 7.10
N ALA A 462 3.44 7.51 7.09
CA ALA A 462 4.34 6.74 6.23
C ALA A 462 4.45 5.29 6.72
N LEU A 463 4.19 4.33 5.84
CA LEU A 463 4.50 2.92 6.08
C LEU A 463 5.93 2.64 5.63
N VAL A 464 6.84 2.51 6.59
CA VAL A 464 8.25 2.19 6.31
C VAL A 464 8.40 0.76 5.78
N GLY A 465 9.55 0.44 5.17
CA GLY A 465 9.84 -0.89 4.61
C GLY A 465 9.71 -2.07 5.58
N GLY A 466 9.81 -1.82 6.89
CA GLY A 466 9.49 -2.78 7.95
C GLY A 466 10.67 -3.64 8.41
N PRO A 467 10.42 -4.67 9.24
CA PRO A 467 11.47 -5.49 9.84
C PRO A 467 12.11 -6.45 8.83
N ASP A 468 13.23 -7.06 9.24
CA ASP A 468 13.84 -8.17 8.49
C ASP A 468 13.05 -9.48 8.68
N SER A 469 13.50 -10.56 8.03
CA SER A 469 12.85 -11.88 8.09
C SER A 469 12.79 -12.51 9.49
N LYS A 470 13.40 -11.88 10.50
CA LYS A 470 13.43 -12.32 11.90
C LYS A 470 12.76 -11.31 12.83
N ASP A 471 11.87 -10.47 12.30
CA ASP A 471 11.13 -9.43 13.03
C ASP A 471 12.02 -8.32 13.63
N ARG A 472 13.28 -8.18 13.18
CA ARG A 472 14.19 -7.16 13.71
C ARG A 472 14.10 -5.90 12.86
N PHE A 473 13.86 -4.78 13.53
CA PHE A 473 13.88 -3.46 12.93
C PHE A 473 15.01 -2.60 13.50
N ARG A 474 15.70 -1.85 12.63
CA ARG A 474 16.72 -0.90 13.03
C ARG A 474 16.35 0.49 12.52
N ASP A 475 15.86 1.33 13.42
CA ASP A 475 15.52 2.73 13.13
C ASP A 475 16.78 3.56 12.89
N ARG A 476 17.28 3.48 11.66
CA ARG A 476 18.46 4.22 11.19
C ARG A 476 18.16 4.79 9.82
N ARG A 477 18.30 6.09 9.67
CA ARG A 477 18.05 6.81 8.41
C ARG A 477 18.81 6.23 7.22
N SER A 478 20.00 5.68 7.43
CA SER A 478 20.79 5.05 6.36
C SER A 478 20.34 3.63 6.00
N ASN A 479 19.40 3.04 6.73
CA ASN A 479 18.86 1.71 6.51
C ASN A 479 17.62 1.78 5.62
N TYR A 480 17.76 2.37 4.43
CA TYR A 480 16.67 2.57 3.46
C TYR A 480 15.87 1.28 3.20
N ARG A 481 16.47 0.09 3.32
CA ARG A 481 15.73 -1.18 3.19
C ARG A 481 14.54 -1.32 4.14
N GLN A 482 14.67 -0.81 5.35
CA GLN A 482 13.68 -0.91 6.42
C GLN A 482 12.99 0.42 6.72
N THR A 483 13.71 1.54 6.60
CA THR A 483 13.24 2.87 7.03
C THR A 483 12.76 3.76 5.90
N GLU A 484 12.87 3.34 4.65
CA GLU A 484 12.28 4.08 3.52
C GLU A 484 10.79 3.77 3.43
N ALA A 485 9.99 4.80 3.15
CA ALA A 485 8.58 4.66 2.87
C ALA A 485 8.32 5.12 1.43
N CYS A 486 7.49 4.36 0.72
CA CYS A 486 7.07 4.67 -0.64
C CYS A 486 5.55 4.89 -0.67
N THR A 487 5.09 5.73 -1.59
CA THR A 487 3.65 6.04 -1.77
C THR A 487 2.76 4.80 -1.89
N TYR A 488 3.21 3.79 -2.63
CA TYR A 488 2.48 2.53 -2.86
C TYR A 488 2.43 1.60 -1.64
N ASN A 489 3.27 1.80 -0.61
CA ASN A 489 3.19 1.04 0.64
C ASN A 489 1.89 1.37 1.38
N THR A 490 1.59 2.67 1.49
CA THR A 490 0.49 3.20 2.29
C THR A 490 -0.84 3.17 1.52
N ALA A 491 -0.82 3.27 0.18
CA ALA A 491 -2.05 3.36 -0.62
C ALA A 491 -3.10 2.27 -0.35
N PRO A 492 -2.74 0.97 -0.27
CA PRO A 492 -3.72 -0.09 0.04
C PRO A 492 -4.30 0.03 1.45
N LEU A 493 -3.52 0.56 2.41
CA LEU A 493 -3.94 0.68 3.81
C LEU A 493 -5.11 1.65 4.01
N VAL A 494 -5.29 2.64 3.14
CA VAL A 494 -6.43 3.58 3.21
C VAL A 494 -7.76 2.80 3.15
N GLY A 495 -7.90 1.86 2.21
CA GLY A 495 -9.10 1.02 2.12
C GLY A 495 -9.21 0.04 3.30
N ILE A 496 -8.10 -0.61 3.68
CA ILE A 496 -8.10 -1.61 4.76
C ILE A 496 -8.48 -0.99 6.11
N PHE A 497 -7.87 0.15 6.47
CA PHE A 497 -8.18 0.83 7.73
C PHE A 497 -9.63 1.31 7.77
N ALA A 498 -10.18 1.80 6.65
CA ALA A 498 -11.58 2.15 6.57
C ALA A 498 -12.49 0.93 6.81
N LYS A 499 -12.20 -0.20 6.14
CA LYS A 499 -12.95 -1.45 6.33
C LYS A 499 -12.92 -1.93 7.78
N LEU A 500 -11.73 -2.00 8.40
CA LEU A 500 -11.59 -2.46 9.78
C LEU A 500 -12.25 -1.50 10.77
N HIS A 501 -12.13 -0.17 10.56
CA HIS A 501 -12.83 0.83 11.36
C HIS A 501 -14.36 0.65 11.28
N GLY A 502 -14.89 0.37 10.09
CA GLY A 502 -16.31 0.06 9.90
C GLY A 502 -16.75 -1.18 10.69
N LEU A 503 -15.99 -2.27 10.61
CA LEU A 503 -16.29 -3.52 11.34
C LEU A 503 -16.29 -3.35 12.86
N GLU A 504 -15.38 -2.52 13.41
CA GLU A 504 -15.37 -2.22 14.85
C GLU A 504 -16.61 -1.44 15.29
N ARG A 505 -17.10 -0.50 14.46
CA ARG A 505 -18.32 0.27 14.74
C ARG A 505 -19.59 -0.57 14.65
N GLU A 506 -19.60 -1.58 13.79
CA GLU A 506 -20.72 -2.52 13.62
C GLU A 506 -20.74 -3.64 14.67
N GLY A 507 -19.76 -3.72 15.56
CA GLY A 507 -19.72 -4.68 16.68
C GLY A 507 -19.18 -6.06 16.32
N PHE A 508 -18.46 -6.21 15.19
CA PHE A 508 -17.74 -7.45 14.87
C PHE A 508 -16.44 -7.57 15.69
N THR A 509 -16.57 -7.95 16.96
CA THR A 509 -15.45 -8.50 17.73
C THR A 509 -15.24 -9.94 17.30
N ALA A 510 -14.12 -10.23 16.62
CA ALA A 510 -13.70 -11.60 16.34
C ALA A 510 -13.58 -12.36 17.68
N ASN A 511 -14.25 -13.51 17.78
CA ASN A 511 -14.16 -14.38 18.95
C ASN A 511 -12.69 -14.82 19.13
N PRO A 512 -12.04 -14.56 20.29
CA PRO A 512 -10.61 -14.87 20.48
C PRO A 512 -10.24 -16.36 20.56
N SER A 513 -11.16 -17.28 20.29
CA SER A 513 -11.08 -18.66 20.77
C SER A 513 -10.72 -19.71 19.71
N LEU A 514 -9.77 -19.43 18.80
CA LEU A 514 -9.25 -20.45 17.86
C LEU A 514 -7.73 -20.46 17.61
N VAL A 515 -6.92 -19.77 18.42
CA VAL A 515 -5.45 -19.93 18.39
C VAL A 515 -4.99 -20.79 19.58
N SER A 516 -5.44 -22.05 19.64
CA SER A 516 -4.81 -23.09 20.47
C SER A 516 -5.25 -24.49 20.05
N SER A 517 -4.85 -24.94 18.86
CA SER A 517 -4.67 -26.37 18.55
C SER A 517 -4.27 -26.55 17.09
N SER A 518 -2.96 -26.62 16.82
CA SER A 518 -2.27 -27.50 15.86
C SER A 518 -0.79 -27.11 15.81
#